data_AF-B1YEB9-F1
#
_entry.id   AF-B1YEB9-F1
#
_cell.length_a   1.000
_cell.length_b   1.000
_cell.length_c   1.000
_cell.angle_alpha   90.00
_cell.angle_beta   90.00
_cell.angle_gamma   90.00
#
_symmetry.space_group_name_H-M   'P 1'
#
loop_
_entity.id
_entity.type
_entity.pdbx_description
1 polymer ?
#
loop_
_entity_poly.entity_id
_entity_poly.type
_entity_poly.pdbx_seq_one_letter_code
_entity_poly.pdbx_strand_id
1 'polypeptide(L)'
;MAQYKNDATHVVTTIIFNDLEKAKTGFEMIKDLEAIKEIEMEQMVLAERNETDGFSFIDAIDFTQQDQSFKGSMIGMAVGVVGGPFGMLVGSVAGYLIGANRDEKNERDSFDLFNRTLNQINPDHYGVIIISEVNEDSEAINALAAELGATVRRTGETFTDETV
;
A
#
# COMPACT_ATOMS: atom_id res chain seq x y z
N MET A 1 -20.82 -4.31 -1.59
CA MET A 1 -20.15 -5.47 -0.94
C MET A 1 -18.89 -5.75 -1.72
N ALA A 2 -17.72 -5.58 -1.10
CA ALA A 2 -16.45 -5.94 -1.72
C ALA A 2 -16.42 -7.46 -1.95
N GLN A 3 -16.06 -7.91 -3.16
CA GLN A 3 -15.87 -9.33 -3.44
C GLN A 3 -14.46 -9.71 -3.00
N TYR A 4 -14.34 -10.28 -1.80
CA TYR A 4 -13.13 -10.91 -1.33
C TYR A 4 -13.05 -12.34 -1.88
N LYS A 5 -11.85 -12.82 -2.25
CA LYS A 5 -11.65 -14.26 -2.43
C LYS A 5 -11.88 -14.95 -1.06
N ASN A 6 -12.42 -16.16 -1.09
CA ASN A 6 -12.92 -16.87 0.11
C ASN A 6 -11.82 -17.26 1.13
N ASP A 7 -10.56 -17.04 0.77
CA ASP A 7 -9.35 -17.36 1.51
C ASP A 7 -8.47 -16.13 1.81
N ALA A 8 -8.94 -14.91 1.49
CA ALA A 8 -8.19 -13.69 1.76
C ALA A 8 -7.91 -13.54 3.25
N THR A 9 -6.65 -13.29 3.58
CA THR A 9 -6.18 -13.02 4.95
C THR A 9 -5.98 -11.53 5.19
N HIS A 10 -5.69 -10.78 4.13
CA HIS A 10 -5.41 -9.34 4.19
C HIS A 10 -6.28 -8.55 3.23
N VAL A 11 -6.39 -7.26 3.49
CA VAL A 11 -7.06 -6.29 2.63
C VAL A 11 -6.10 -5.17 2.29
N VAL A 12 -5.99 -4.90 0.99
CA VAL A 12 -5.38 -3.67 0.50
C VAL A 12 -6.48 -2.62 0.37
N THR A 13 -6.41 -1.59 1.21
CA THR A 13 -7.31 -0.43 1.14
C THR A 13 -6.58 0.73 0.47
N THR A 14 -7.21 1.33 -0.55
CA THR A 14 -6.69 2.52 -1.25
C THR A 14 -7.67 3.66 -1.09
N ILE A 15 -7.21 4.75 -0.50
CA ILE A 15 -7.97 5.97 -0.28
C ILE A 15 -7.45 7.03 -1.25
N ILE A 16 -8.29 7.46 -2.17
CA ILE A 16 -7.91 8.28 -3.32
C ILE A 16 -8.38 9.72 -3.10
N PHE A 17 -7.43 10.65 -3.22
CA PHE A 17 -7.62 12.08 -3.04
C PHE A 17 -7.25 12.83 -4.33
N ASN A 18 -7.96 13.93 -4.60
CA ASN A 18 -7.69 14.80 -5.75
C ASN A 18 -6.79 16.00 -5.36
N ASP A 19 -6.33 16.04 -4.11
CA ASP A 19 -5.58 17.16 -3.53
C ASP A 19 -4.53 16.62 -2.55
N LEU A 20 -3.31 17.14 -2.66
CA LEU A 20 -2.17 16.68 -1.88
C LEU A 20 -2.30 17.02 -0.39
N GLU A 21 -2.82 18.21 -0.05
CA GLU A 21 -2.96 18.63 1.34
C GLU A 21 -3.95 17.71 2.05
N LYS A 22 -5.09 17.41 1.42
CA LYS A 22 -6.05 16.44 1.94
C LYS A 22 -5.47 15.04 2.06
N ALA A 23 -4.65 14.60 1.11
CA ALA A 23 -4.00 13.30 1.19
C ALA A 23 -3.03 13.21 2.38
N LYS A 24 -2.23 14.27 2.62
CA LYS A 24 -1.36 14.38 3.79
C LYS A 24 -2.14 14.43 5.10
N THR A 25 -3.23 15.21 5.15
CA THR A 25 -4.12 15.25 6.31
C THR A 25 -4.72 13.88 6.59
N GLY A 26 -5.22 13.18 5.57
CA GLY A 26 -5.76 11.83 5.71
C GLY A 26 -4.71 10.85 6.22
N PHE A 27 -3.49 10.90 5.69
CA PHE A 27 -2.38 10.06 6.14
C PHE A 27 -2.06 10.24 7.63
N GLU A 28 -1.94 11.48 8.10
CA GLU A 28 -1.68 11.75 9.52
C GLU A 28 -2.87 11.36 10.42
N MET A 29 -4.11 11.63 9.99
CA MET A 29 -5.30 11.20 10.75
C MET A 29 -5.39 9.67 10.89
N ILE A 30 -5.04 8.91 9.83
CA ILE A 30 -5.03 7.44 9.86
C ILE A 30 -3.93 6.92 10.79
N LYS A 31 -2.74 7.53 10.74
CA LYS A 31 -1.66 7.26 11.67
C LYS A 31 -2.05 7.54 13.13
N ASP A 32 -2.80 8.61 13.39
CA ASP A 32 -3.31 8.91 14.73
C ASP A 32 -4.32 7.85 15.20
N LEU A 33 -5.21 7.37 14.32
CA LEU A 33 -6.14 6.27 14.63
C LEU A 33 -5.41 4.97 15.00
N GLU A 34 -4.32 4.64 14.29
CA GLU A 34 -3.47 3.48 14.64
C GLU A 34 -2.81 3.68 16.00
N ALA A 35 -2.27 4.88 16.26
CA ALA A 35 -1.56 5.18 17.49
C ALA A 35 -2.45 5.04 18.73
N ILE A 36 -3.76 5.31 18.60
CA ILE A 36 -4.75 5.11 19.66
C ILE A 36 -5.44 3.74 19.63
N LYS A 37 -5.04 2.84 18.73
CA LYS A 37 -5.57 1.47 18.56
C LYS A 37 -7.06 1.41 18.24
N GLU A 38 -7.59 2.43 17.56
CA GLU A 38 -8.92 2.38 16.95
C GLU A 38 -8.92 1.56 15.65
N ILE A 39 -7.74 1.46 15.01
CA ILE A 39 -7.48 0.57 13.87
C ILE A 39 -6.11 -0.11 14.05
N GLU A 40 -5.96 -1.32 13.51
CA GLU A 40 -4.71 -2.05 13.38
C GLU A 40 -4.33 -2.21 11.90
N MET A 41 -3.09 -1.84 11.56
CA MET A 41 -2.57 -1.89 10.20
C MET A 41 -1.15 -2.41 10.24
N GLU A 42 -0.70 -3.01 9.14
CA GLU A 42 0.67 -3.50 9.01
C GLU A 42 1.55 -2.46 8.33
N GLN A 43 1.07 -1.90 7.22
CA GLN A 43 1.82 -0.95 6.39
C GLN A 43 0.89 0.11 5.84
N MET A 44 1.41 1.35 5.76
CA MET A 44 0.72 2.46 5.14
C MET A 44 1.68 3.27 4.26
N VAL A 45 1.22 3.67 3.09
CA VAL A 45 2.01 4.44 2.11
C VAL A 45 1.18 5.59 1.55
N LEU A 46 1.80 6.77 1.43
CA LEU A 46 1.29 7.90 0.69
C LEU A 46 2.04 8.03 -0.63
N ALA A 47 1.30 8.05 -1.75
CA ALA A 47 1.86 8.15 -3.08
C ALA A 47 1.06 9.11 -3.98
N GLU A 48 1.73 9.62 -5.00
CA GLU A 48 1.18 10.42 -6.11
C GLU A 48 1.26 9.62 -7.41
N ARG A 49 0.21 9.65 -8.21
CA ARG A 49 0.22 9.14 -9.59
C ARG A 49 0.45 10.31 -10.54
N ASN A 50 1.67 10.45 -11.04
CA ASN A 50 2.00 11.43 -12.06
C ASN A 50 1.47 11.00 -13.44
N GLU A 51 1.04 11.96 -14.26
CA GLU A 51 0.62 11.71 -15.66
C GLU A 51 1.72 11.05 -16.53
N THR A 52 2.98 11.41 -16.31
CA THR A 52 4.10 11.04 -17.21
C THR A 52 5.08 10.04 -16.59
N ASP A 53 5.37 10.21 -15.29
CA ASP A 53 6.48 9.51 -14.61
C ASP A 53 6.04 8.29 -13.79
N GLY A 54 4.77 7.89 -13.90
CA GLY A 54 4.22 6.78 -13.12
C GLY A 54 3.93 7.19 -11.68
N PHE A 55 4.38 6.44 -10.68
CA PHE A 55 4.13 6.72 -9.27
C PHE A 55 5.31 7.37 -8.57
N SER A 56 5.05 8.29 -7.66
CA SER A 56 6.03 8.85 -6.72
C SER A 56 5.57 8.61 -5.30
N PHE A 57 6.47 8.16 -4.45
CA PHE A 57 6.18 7.95 -3.03
C PHE A 57 6.51 9.21 -2.25
N ILE A 58 5.59 9.60 -1.38
CA ILE A 58 5.69 10.79 -0.56
C ILE A 58 6.07 10.41 0.87
N ASP A 59 5.42 9.38 1.43
CA ASP A 59 5.67 8.90 2.79
C ASP A 59 5.29 7.42 2.94
N ALA A 60 5.85 6.73 3.94
CA ALA A 60 5.58 5.33 4.24
C ALA A 60 5.85 5.00 5.72
N ILE A 61 4.99 4.16 6.31
CA ILE A 61 5.11 3.69 7.69
C ILE A 61 4.94 2.17 7.74
N ASP A 62 5.86 1.51 8.46
CA ASP A 62 5.81 0.10 8.83
C ASP A 62 5.42 -0.01 10.31
N PHE A 63 4.23 -0.52 10.59
CA PHE A 63 3.74 -0.72 11.95
C PHE A 63 4.15 -2.10 12.51
N THR A 64 4.70 -2.99 11.66
CA THR A 64 5.23 -4.30 12.06
C THR A 64 6.62 -4.14 12.70
N GLN A 65 6.62 -3.79 14.00
CA GLN A 65 7.86 -3.56 14.74
C GLN A 65 8.63 -4.84 15.11
N GLN A 66 8.12 -6.05 14.87
CA GLN A 66 8.78 -7.31 15.30
C GLN A 66 8.82 -8.47 14.30
N ASP A 67 7.87 -8.62 13.38
CA ASP A 67 7.90 -9.75 12.43
C ASP A 67 8.61 -9.38 11.13
N GLN A 68 9.79 -9.99 10.95
CA GLN A 68 10.69 -9.72 9.82
C GLN A 68 10.19 -10.28 8.48
N SER A 69 9.10 -11.07 8.48
CA SER A 69 8.64 -11.78 7.28
C SER A 69 7.84 -10.91 6.31
N PHE A 70 7.24 -9.79 6.74
CA PHE A 70 6.41 -8.95 5.86
C PHE A 70 7.08 -7.66 5.37
N LYS A 71 8.35 -7.42 5.73
CA LYS A 71 9.06 -6.16 5.43
C LYS A 71 9.44 -5.94 3.95
N GLY A 72 9.05 -6.83 3.03
CA GLY A 72 9.64 -6.86 1.69
C GLY A 72 8.92 -6.07 0.59
N SER A 73 7.58 -6.02 0.58
CA SER A 73 6.87 -5.74 -0.68
C SER A 73 6.53 -4.26 -0.88
N MET A 74 5.58 -3.67 -0.13
CA MET A 74 5.05 -2.34 -0.47
C MET A 74 6.01 -1.20 -0.13
N ILE A 75 6.60 -1.21 1.08
CA ILE A 75 7.60 -0.21 1.49
C ILE A 75 8.93 -0.43 0.75
N GLY A 76 9.32 -1.69 0.51
CA GLY A 76 10.48 -2.01 -0.32
C GLY A 76 10.32 -1.53 -1.77
N MET A 77 9.12 -1.65 -2.34
CA MET A 77 8.75 -1.03 -3.62
C MET A 77 8.74 0.50 -3.52
N ALA A 78 8.27 1.08 -2.41
CA ALA A 78 8.19 2.52 -2.18
C ALA A 78 9.54 3.22 -2.14
N VAL A 79 10.48 2.66 -1.36
CA VAL A 79 11.85 3.17 -1.23
C VAL A 79 12.64 3.00 -2.53
N GLY A 80 12.21 2.10 -3.43
CA GLY A 80 12.85 1.84 -4.71
C GLY A 80 12.61 2.88 -5.82
N VAL A 81 11.70 3.84 -5.65
CA VAL A 81 11.30 4.80 -6.70
C VAL A 81 11.75 6.23 -6.38
N VAL A 82 13.04 6.40 -6.09
CA VAL A 82 13.65 7.73 -6.00
C VAL A 82 14.27 8.08 -7.36
N GLY A 83 13.50 8.75 -8.23
CA GLY A 83 14.09 9.62 -9.27
C GLY A 83 13.50 9.59 -10.68
N GLY A 84 12.43 10.35 -10.93
CA GLY A 84 12.14 10.99 -12.23
C GLY A 84 11.91 10.06 -13.44
N PRO A 85 11.92 10.60 -14.68
CA PRO A 85 11.37 9.95 -15.88
C PRO A 85 12.06 8.64 -16.34
N PHE A 86 13.11 8.22 -15.61
CA PHE A 86 13.79 6.94 -15.77
C PHE A 86 14.06 6.26 -14.41
N GLY A 87 13.14 6.39 -13.46
CA GLY A 87 13.18 5.69 -12.18
C GLY A 87 13.02 4.18 -12.37
N MET A 88 14.08 3.50 -12.78
CA MET A 88 14.21 2.06 -12.56
C MET A 88 13.89 1.80 -11.10
N LEU A 89 13.04 0.81 -10.83
CA LEU A 89 12.88 0.20 -9.52
C LEU A 89 14.28 -0.13 -8.95
N VAL A 90 14.90 0.76 -8.17
CA VAL A 90 16.21 0.49 -7.55
C VAL A 90 16.05 -0.51 -6.40
N GLY A 91 14.82 -0.70 -5.91
CA GLY A 91 14.46 -1.79 -5.02
C GLY A 91 14.50 -3.16 -5.69
N SER A 92 14.16 -3.26 -6.99
CA SER A 92 14.14 -4.55 -7.68
C SER A 92 15.54 -5.03 -8.03
N VAL A 93 16.50 -4.21 -8.48
CA VAL A 93 17.84 -4.75 -8.85
C VAL A 93 18.65 -5.23 -7.64
N ALA A 94 18.53 -4.58 -6.48
CA ALA A 94 19.20 -5.05 -5.26
C ALA A 94 18.51 -6.29 -4.64
N GLY A 95 17.17 -6.34 -4.67
CA GLY A 95 16.40 -7.53 -4.27
C GLY A 95 16.60 -8.72 -5.22
N TYR A 96 16.72 -8.46 -6.52
CA TYR A 96 16.92 -9.45 -7.58
C TYR A 96 18.31 -10.11 -7.51
N LEU A 97 19.33 -9.41 -7.00
CA LEU A 97 20.67 -9.97 -6.83
C LEU A 97 20.88 -10.67 -5.49
N ILE A 98 20.14 -10.29 -4.44
CA ILE A 98 20.23 -10.94 -3.12
C ILE A 98 19.22 -12.11 -2.98
N GLY A 99 18.15 -12.13 -3.79
CA GLY A 99 17.05 -13.10 -3.73
C GLY A 99 17.00 -14.16 -4.84
N ALA A 100 18.02 -14.32 -5.67
CA ALA A 100 18.03 -15.17 -6.87
C ALA A 100 17.84 -16.71 -6.65
N ASN A 101 17.36 -17.14 -5.48
CA ASN A 101 17.06 -18.54 -5.15
C ASN A 101 15.65 -18.76 -4.56
N ARG A 102 14.71 -17.82 -4.66
CA ARG A 102 13.32 -18.01 -4.17
C ARG A 102 12.30 -17.95 -5.31
N ASP A 103 11.24 -18.75 -5.15
CA ASP A 103 10.27 -19.14 -6.18
C ASP A 103 9.68 -17.96 -7.00
N GLU A 104 9.90 -18.00 -8.33
CA GLU A 104 9.48 -16.99 -9.33
C GLU A 104 7.95 -16.71 -9.38
N LYS A 105 7.12 -17.54 -8.74
CA LYS A 105 5.65 -17.42 -8.80
C LYS A 105 5.10 -16.38 -7.82
N ASN A 106 5.62 -16.32 -6.60
CA ASN A 106 5.12 -15.41 -5.55
C ASN A 106 5.47 -13.95 -5.85
N GLU A 107 6.57 -13.73 -6.57
CA GLU A 107 7.06 -12.40 -6.94
C GLU A 107 6.17 -11.70 -7.98
N ARG A 108 5.60 -12.47 -8.92
CA ARG A 108 4.66 -11.95 -9.92
C ARG A 108 3.36 -11.50 -9.30
N ASP A 109 2.84 -12.25 -8.32
CA ASP A 109 1.56 -11.95 -7.70
C ASP A 109 1.60 -10.65 -6.89
N SER A 110 2.71 -10.39 -6.17
CA SER A 110 2.92 -9.15 -5.42
C SER A 110 3.05 -7.93 -6.34
N PHE A 111 3.78 -8.07 -7.45
CA PHE A 111 3.94 -7.00 -8.44
C PHE A 111 2.63 -6.70 -9.18
N ASP A 112 1.85 -7.73 -9.50
CA ASP A 112 0.54 -7.58 -10.14
C ASP A 112 -0.47 -6.93 -9.19
N LEU A 113 -0.50 -7.32 -7.91
CA LEU A 113 -1.31 -6.64 -6.88
C LEU A 113 -0.95 -5.17 -6.80
N PHE A 114 0.34 -4.87 -6.66
CA PHE A 114 0.82 -3.51 -6.59
C PHE A 114 0.39 -2.72 -7.84
N ASN A 115 0.63 -3.22 -9.05
CA ASN A 115 0.18 -2.58 -10.29
C ASN A 115 -1.35 -2.43 -10.36
N ARG A 116 -2.13 -3.41 -9.91
CA ARG A 116 -3.60 -3.31 -9.86
C ARG A 116 -4.03 -2.17 -8.95
N THR A 117 -3.49 -2.12 -7.72
CA THR A 117 -3.76 -1.10 -6.70
C THR A 117 -3.39 0.29 -7.20
N LEU A 118 -2.19 0.40 -7.77
CA LEU A 118 -1.69 1.60 -8.42
C LEU A 118 -2.61 2.08 -9.55
N ASN A 119 -3.02 1.20 -10.46
CA ASN A 119 -3.93 1.58 -11.54
C ASN A 119 -5.35 1.95 -11.07
N GLN A 120 -5.66 1.86 -9.78
CA GLN A 120 -6.89 2.41 -9.22
C GLN A 120 -6.83 3.92 -9.01
N ILE A 121 -5.63 4.50 -8.88
CA ILE A 121 -5.39 5.93 -8.68
C ILE A 121 -5.24 6.56 -10.06
N ASN A 122 -6.07 7.57 -10.35
CA ASN A 122 -5.99 8.30 -11.60
C ASN A 122 -4.72 9.16 -11.65
N PRO A 123 -4.23 9.52 -12.85
CA PRO A 123 -3.24 10.59 -12.99
C PRO A 123 -3.64 11.87 -12.26
N ASP A 124 -2.65 12.56 -11.70
CA ASP A 124 -2.76 13.78 -10.87
C ASP A 124 -3.61 13.59 -9.61
N HIS A 125 -3.67 12.36 -9.10
CA HIS A 125 -4.31 12.04 -7.83
C HIS A 125 -3.30 11.42 -6.86
N TYR A 126 -3.69 11.44 -5.59
CA TYR A 126 -2.92 10.93 -4.47
C TYR A 126 -3.62 9.73 -3.86
N GLY A 127 -2.85 8.75 -3.40
CA GLY A 127 -3.34 7.55 -2.75
C GLY A 127 -2.70 7.34 -1.40
N VAL A 128 -3.52 7.12 -0.37
CA VAL A 128 -3.09 6.45 0.86
C VAL A 128 -3.42 4.96 0.71
N ILE A 129 -2.40 4.11 0.65
CA ILE A 129 -2.51 2.66 0.48
C ILE A 129 -2.18 2.01 1.81
N ILE A 130 -3.07 1.14 2.28
CA ILE A 130 -3.00 0.46 3.57
C ILE A 130 -3.04 -1.05 3.33
N ILE A 131 -2.21 -1.78 4.06
CA ILE A 131 -2.32 -3.23 4.22
C ILE A 131 -2.72 -3.51 5.67
N SER A 132 -3.81 -4.26 5.84
CA SER A 132 -4.32 -4.71 7.12
C SER A 132 -4.87 -6.14 7.00
N GLU A 133 -5.13 -6.80 8.12
CA GLU A 133 -5.90 -8.05 8.12
C GLU A 133 -7.36 -7.81 7.66
N VAL A 134 -8.03 -8.86 7.17
CA VAL A 134 -9.43 -8.78 6.70
C VAL A 134 -10.43 -8.36 7.77
N ASN A 135 -10.13 -8.63 9.04
CA ASN A 135 -11.06 -8.37 10.14
C ASN A 135 -10.98 -6.93 10.67
N GLU A 136 -10.22 -6.07 10.03
CA GLU A 136 -9.96 -4.71 10.48
C GLU A 136 -11.18 -3.78 10.37
N ASP A 137 -11.40 -2.92 11.37
CA ASP A 137 -12.54 -2.03 11.41
C ASP A 137 -12.39 -0.89 10.40
N SER A 138 -13.22 -0.97 9.35
CA SER A 138 -13.16 -0.04 8.23
C SER A 138 -14.01 1.22 8.41
N GLU A 139 -14.83 1.32 9.47
CA GLU A 139 -15.77 2.42 9.66
C GLU A 139 -15.06 3.77 9.86
N ALA A 140 -14.04 3.81 10.72
CA ALA A 140 -13.24 5.01 10.97
C ALA A 140 -12.58 5.52 9.68
N ILE A 141 -12.01 4.61 8.88
CA ILE A 141 -11.42 4.91 7.57
C ILE A 141 -12.47 5.46 6.59
N ASN A 142 -13.67 4.87 6.56
CA ASN A 142 -14.73 5.34 5.67
C ASN A 142 -15.24 6.73 6.07
N ALA A 143 -15.38 7.00 7.38
CA ALA A 143 -15.81 8.29 7.90
C ALA A 143 -14.80 9.39 7.56
N LEU A 144 -13.51 9.14 7.80
CA LEU A 144 -12.42 10.04 7.44
C LEU A 144 -12.39 10.31 5.92
N ALA A 145 -12.49 9.27 5.10
CA ALA A 145 -12.50 9.43 3.66
C ALA A 145 -13.70 10.28 3.20
N ALA A 146 -14.89 10.06 3.76
CA ALA A 146 -16.06 10.88 3.47
C ALA A 146 -15.87 12.34 3.89
N GLU A 147 -15.29 12.59 5.07
CA GLU A 147 -14.99 13.94 5.57
C GLU A 147 -14.05 14.70 4.63
N LEU A 148 -13.01 14.03 4.14
CA LEU A 148 -12.03 14.65 3.23
C LEU A 148 -12.48 14.68 1.76
N GLY A 149 -13.59 14.03 1.43
CA GLY A 149 -14.10 13.89 0.06
C GLY A 149 -13.27 12.94 -0.80
N ALA A 150 -12.70 11.91 -0.18
CA ALA A 150 -11.89 10.88 -0.80
C ALA A 150 -12.72 9.66 -1.21
N THR A 151 -12.21 8.89 -2.17
CA THR A 151 -12.83 7.62 -2.59
C THR A 151 -12.07 6.44 -2.02
N VAL A 152 -12.78 5.49 -1.41
CA VAL A 152 -12.15 4.27 -0.88
C VAL A 152 -12.37 3.09 -1.82
N ARG A 153 -11.31 2.32 -2.06
CA ARG A 153 -11.32 1.04 -2.77
C ARG A 153 -10.65 -0.03 -1.90
N ARG A 154 -11.13 -1.27 -2.00
CA ARG A 154 -10.62 -2.40 -1.21
C ARG A 154 -10.50 -3.64 -2.09
N THR A 155 -9.39 -4.34 -1.93
CA THR A 155 -9.14 -5.63 -2.59
C THR A 155 -8.67 -6.61 -1.52
N GLY A 156 -9.30 -7.78 -1.43
CA GLY A 156 -8.84 -8.83 -0.50
C GLY A 156 -7.79 -9.69 -1.19
N GLU A 157 -6.75 -10.01 -0.43
CA GLU A 157 -5.58 -10.71 -0.92
C GLU A 157 -5.18 -11.77 0.11
N THR A 158 -4.65 -12.88 -0.40
CA THR A 158 -4.06 -13.93 0.44
C THR A 158 -2.56 -13.79 0.30
N PHE A 159 -1.89 -13.27 1.33
CA PHE A 159 -0.44 -13.38 1.42
C PHE A 159 -0.12 -14.74 2.04
N THR A 160 0.62 -15.58 1.32
CA THR A 160 1.17 -16.81 1.89
C THR A 160 2.28 -16.41 2.86
N ASP A 161 2.04 -16.65 4.15
CA ASP A 161 3.02 -16.44 5.21
C ASP A 161 4.28 -17.25 4.90
N GLU A 162 5.43 -16.59 4.84
CA GLU A 162 6.73 -17.27 4.70
C GLU A 162 7.08 -17.93 6.03
N THR A 163 6.46 -19.06 6.36
CA THR A 163 7.01 -19.94 7.39
C THR A 163 8.24 -20.64 6.79
N VAL A 164 9.43 -20.15 7.14
CA VAL A 164 10.67 -20.93 7.10
C VAL A 164 10.63 -22.00 8.18
#